data_AF-A0A8T1GP31-F1
#
_entry.id   AF-A0A8T1GP31-F1
#
_cell.length_a   1.000
_cell.length_b   1.000
_cell.length_c   1.000
_cell.angle_alpha   90.00
_cell.angle_beta   90.00
_cell.angle_gamma   90.00
#
_symmetry.space_group_name_H-M   'P 1'
#
loop_
_entity.id
_entity.type
_entity.pdbx_description
1 polymer ?
#
loop_
_entity_poly.entity_id
_entity_poly.type
_entity_poly.pdbx_seq_one_letter_code
_entity_poly.pdbx_strand_id
1 'polypeptide(L)'
;TSLRFDGSLNVDITEFQTNLVPYPRIHFMLSSYAPVISAEKAYHEQLSVAEITNSAFEPTSMMAKCDPRHGKYMATCLMYRGDVVPKDVNAAVATIKTKRTIQFVDWCPTGFKCGINYQPPTVVPGGDLARVQRAVAMISNTSAIAEVFSRIDHKFDLMYAKRAFVHWFVG
;
A
#
# COMPACT_ATOMS: atom_id res chain seq x y z
N THR A 1 6.93 -9.78 -2.87
CA THR A 1 7.34 -10.36 -4.18
C THR A 1 8.75 -10.93 -4.16
N SER A 2 9.57 -10.48 -3.21
CA SER A 2 11.00 -10.77 -3.01
C SER A 2 11.32 -12.09 -2.31
N LEU A 3 10.41 -12.65 -1.50
CA LEU A 3 10.73 -13.85 -0.69
C LEU A 3 10.73 -15.16 -1.48
N ARG A 4 9.99 -15.19 -2.58
CA ARG A 4 9.77 -16.41 -3.38
C ARG A 4 10.47 -16.38 -4.74
N PHE A 5 10.99 -15.22 -5.12
CA PHE A 5 11.54 -14.99 -6.45
C PHE A 5 12.70 -14.04 -6.32
N ASP A 6 13.74 -14.31 -7.09
CA ASP A 6 14.85 -13.39 -7.21
C ASP A 6 14.41 -12.08 -7.89
N GLY A 7 15.03 -10.97 -7.51
CA GLY A 7 14.64 -9.63 -7.90
C GLY A 7 15.85 -8.70 -7.88
N SER A 8 15.83 -7.68 -8.74
CA SER A 8 16.95 -6.73 -8.84
C SER A 8 17.09 -5.84 -7.59
N LEU A 9 16.01 -5.71 -6.82
CA LEU A 9 15.97 -4.96 -5.57
C LEU A 9 15.08 -5.74 -4.58
N ASN A 10 15.69 -6.67 -3.85
CA ASN A 10 15.00 -7.55 -2.91
C ASN A 10 14.70 -6.81 -1.60
N VAL A 11 13.47 -6.96 -1.10
CA VAL A 11 13.05 -6.48 0.23
C VAL A 11 12.79 -7.69 1.12
N ASP A 12 13.60 -7.91 2.15
CA ASP A 12 13.41 -9.03 3.08
C ASP A 12 12.24 -8.76 4.08
N ILE A 13 11.68 -9.80 4.72
CA ILE A 13 10.68 -9.62 5.79
C ILE A 13 11.23 -8.76 6.92
N THR A 14 12.49 -9.01 7.29
CA THR A 14 13.18 -8.25 8.33
C THR A 14 13.29 -6.77 7.94
N GLU A 15 13.46 -6.48 6.66
CA GLU A 15 13.49 -5.12 6.14
C GLU A 15 12.14 -4.41 6.23
N PHE A 16 11.00 -5.13 6.24
CA PHE A 16 9.70 -4.48 6.46
C PHE A 16 9.60 -3.92 7.88
N GLN A 17 10.01 -4.67 8.90
CA GLN A 17 9.99 -4.16 10.28
C GLN A 17 10.95 -2.98 10.44
N THR A 18 12.19 -3.12 9.98
CA THR A 18 13.21 -2.08 10.14
C THR A 18 12.88 -0.80 9.36
N ASN A 19 12.35 -0.91 8.14
CA ASN A 19 12.17 0.25 7.28
C ASN A 19 10.77 0.87 7.37
N LEU A 20 9.76 0.12 7.81
CA LEU A 20 8.38 0.60 7.82
C LEU A 20 7.81 0.85 9.23
N VAL A 21 8.45 0.38 10.29
CA VAL A 21 7.98 0.56 11.67
C VAL A 21 8.93 1.48 12.44
N PRO A 22 8.72 2.81 12.38
CA PRO A 22 9.58 3.77 13.08
C PRO A 22 9.47 3.65 14.61
N TYR A 23 8.31 3.24 15.11
CA TYR A 23 8.04 3.03 16.52
C TYR A 23 7.32 1.70 16.73
N PRO A 24 7.70 0.88 17.74
CA PRO A 24 7.12 -0.44 17.93
C PRO A 24 5.60 -0.49 18.05
N ARG A 25 4.94 0.57 18.54
CA ARG A 25 3.48 0.66 18.66
C ARG A 25 2.76 1.08 17.38
N ILE A 26 3.47 1.63 16.39
CA ILE A 26 2.92 2.16 15.15
C ILE A 26 3.33 1.22 14.01
N HIS A 27 2.91 -0.04 14.11
CA HIS A 27 3.25 -1.12 13.16
C HIS A 27 2.06 -1.51 12.26
N PHE A 28 1.07 -0.64 12.13
CA PHE A 28 -0.12 -0.88 11.32
C PHE A 28 0.06 -0.29 9.93
N MET A 29 0.21 -1.19 8.96
CA MET A 29 0.53 -0.83 7.58
C MET A 29 -0.74 -0.71 6.74
N LEU A 30 -0.80 0.34 5.92
CA LEU A 30 -1.78 0.52 4.87
C LEU A 30 -1.23 -0.06 3.57
N SER A 31 -1.92 -1.04 3.01
CA SER A 31 -1.60 -1.62 1.71
C SER A 31 -2.45 -1.02 0.60
N SER A 32 -1.87 -0.96 -0.59
CA SER A 32 -2.53 -0.53 -1.83
C SER A 32 -1.99 -1.33 -3.01
N TYR A 33 -2.81 -1.50 -4.03
CA TYR A 33 -2.43 -2.27 -5.22
C TYR A 33 -2.92 -1.56 -6.48
N ALA A 34 -2.05 -1.46 -7.47
CA ALA A 34 -2.39 -0.92 -8.77
C ALA A 34 -1.66 -1.65 -9.91
N PRO A 35 -2.30 -1.84 -11.07
CA PRO A 35 -3.70 -1.50 -11.34
C PRO A 35 -4.65 -2.65 -10.99
N VAL A 36 -5.92 -2.33 -10.71
CA VAL A 36 -7.01 -3.31 -10.58
C VAL A 36 -7.96 -3.11 -11.76
N ILE A 37 -7.80 -3.94 -12.80
CA ILE A 37 -8.54 -3.82 -14.07
C ILE A 37 -9.36 -5.08 -14.29
N SER A 38 -10.63 -4.93 -14.67
CA SER A 38 -11.50 -6.05 -15.07
C SER A 38 -10.98 -6.71 -16.35
N ALA A 39 -11.06 -8.04 -16.44
CA ALA A 39 -10.73 -8.83 -17.62
C ALA A 39 -11.47 -8.33 -18.89
N GLU A 40 -12.67 -7.78 -18.73
CA GLU A 40 -13.47 -7.21 -19.83
C GLU A 40 -12.87 -5.92 -20.41
N LYS A 41 -12.06 -5.19 -19.64
CA LYS A 41 -11.46 -3.90 -20.01
C LYS A 41 -9.98 -3.99 -20.39
N ALA A 42 -9.45 -5.20 -20.54
CA ALA A 42 -8.02 -5.48 -20.69
C ALA A 42 -7.33 -4.79 -21.88
N TYR A 43 -8.08 -4.42 -22.93
CA TYR A 43 -7.50 -3.94 -24.20
C TYR A 43 -7.39 -2.42 -24.31
N HIS A 44 -7.95 -1.66 -23.37
CA HIS A 44 -8.12 -0.23 -23.57
C HIS A 44 -6.93 0.62 -23.12
N GLU A 45 -6.10 0.17 -22.16
CA GLU A 45 -5.01 1.00 -21.62
C GLU A 45 -3.78 0.15 -21.20
N GLN A 46 -2.61 0.47 -21.74
CA GLN A 46 -1.34 0.04 -21.17
C GLN A 46 -0.86 1.11 -20.19
N LEU A 47 -0.97 0.83 -18.89
CA LEU A 47 -0.54 1.77 -17.86
C LEU A 47 0.98 1.78 -17.72
N SER A 48 1.57 2.97 -17.78
CA SER A 48 2.98 3.26 -17.51
C SER A 48 3.34 3.05 -16.04
N VAL A 49 4.64 2.96 -15.75
CA VAL A 49 5.15 2.89 -14.37
C VAL A 49 4.69 4.12 -13.55
N ALA A 50 4.69 5.31 -14.17
CA ALA A 50 4.25 6.53 -13.50
C ALA A 50 2.75 6.48 -13.13
N GLU A 51 1.89 6.00 -14.03
CA GLU A 51 0.44 5.91 -13.79
C GLU A 51 0.08 4.91 -12.69
N ILE A 52 0.66 3.70 -12.72
CA ILE A 52 0.41 2.72 -11.66
C ILE A 52 0.96 3.20 -10.31
N THR A 53 2.09 3.91 -10.31
CA THR A 53 2.68 4.49 -9.09
C THR A 53 1.77 5.56 -8.51
N ASN A 54 1.27 6.48 -9.34
CA ASN A 54 0.31 7.49 -8.91
C ASN A 54 -0.96 6.86 -8.36
N SER A 55 -1.51 5.86 -9.07
CA SER A 55 -2.71 5.15 -8.67
C SER A 55 -2.56 4.46 -7.32
N ALA A 56 -1.35 3.97 -6.98
CA ALA A 56 -1.10 3.35 -5.67
C ALA A 56 -1.26 4.32 -4.49
N PHE A 57 -1.09 5.64 -4.70
CA PHE A 57 -1.31 6.67 -3.67
C PHE A 57 -2.74 7.23 -3.66
N GLU A 58 -3.60 6.84 -4.61
CA GLU A 58 -5.00 7.25 -4.61
C GLU A 58 -5.78 6.50 -3.53
N PRO A 59 -6.68 7.18 -2.79
CA PRO A 59 -7.48 6.55 -1.73
C PRO A 59 -8.31 5.35 -2.21
N THR A 60 -8.70 5.33 -3.49
CA THR A 60 -9.50 4.25 -4.10
C THR A 60 -8.73 2.94 -4.26
N SER A 61 -7.39 2.98 -4.29
CA SER A 61 -6.54 1.79 -4.41
C SER A 61 -6.15 1.19 -3.04
N MET A 62 -6.50 1.88 -1.95
CA MET A 62 -6.16 1.47 -0.59
C MET A 62 -7.06 0.31 -0.13
N MET A 63 -6.44 -0.67 0.54
CA MET A 63 -7.14 -1.87 1.05
C MET A 63 -7.80 -1.63 2.42
N ALA A 64 -7.62 -0.46 3.01
CA ALA A 64 -8.37 -0.03 4.19
C ALA A 64 -9.06 1.30 3.90
N LYS A 65 -10.28 1.46 4.41
CA LYS A 65 -11.07 2.67 4.23
C LYS A 65 -10.53 3.80 5.12
N CYS A 66 -9.54 4.53 4.65
CA CYS A 66 -9.07 5.77 5.26
C CYS A 66 -8.61 6.73 4.17
N ASP A 67 -8.61 8.03 4.47
CA ASP A 67 -8.06 9.02 3.54
C ASP A 67 -6.60 9.31 3.89
N PRO A 68 -5.61 8.86 3.08
CA PRO A 68 -4.20 9.13 3.34
C PRO A 68 -3.86 10.62 3.38
N ARG A 69 -4.70 11.49 2.78
CA ARG A 69 -4.49 12.95 2.74
C ARG A 69 -4.76 13.62 4.09
N HIS A 70 -5.51 12.98 4.98
CA HIS A 70 -5.71 13.45 6.36
C HIS A 70 -4.57 13.02 7.31
N GLY A 71 -3.61 12.26 6.81
CA GLY A 71 -2.46 11.79 7.57
C GLY A 71 -1.13 12.23 6.96
N LYS A 72 -0.05 11.75 7.57
CA LYS A 72 1.30 11.84 7.05
C LYS A 72 1.90 10.45 6.91
N TYR A 73 2.60 10.22 5.82
CA TYR A 73 3.39 9.03 5.59
C TYR A 73 4.66 9.08 6.44
N MET A 74 4.90 8.01 7.20
CA MET A 74 6.15 7.79 7.92
C MET A 74 7.14 7.01 7.07
N ALA A 75 6.67 6.02 6.33
CA ALA A 75 7.48 5.20 5.46
C ALA A 75 6.62 4.54 4.38
N THR A 76 7.18 4.27 3.22
CA THR A 76 6.49 3.64 2.09
C THR A 76 7.42 2.68 1.36
N CYS A 77 6.92 1.50 1.05
CA CYS A 77 7.56 0.50 0.22
C CYS A 77 6.73 0.25 -1.04
N LEU A 78 7.33 0.42 -2.22
CA LEU A 78 6.73 0.17 -3.52
C LEU A 78 7.35 -1.10 -4.12
N MET A 79 6.56 -2.17 -4.22
CA MET A 79 6.97 -3.45 -4.79
C MET A 79 6.39 -3.61 -6.19
N TYR A 80 7.20 -3.30 -7.18
CA TYR A 80 6.87 -3.46 -8.58
C TYR A 80 7.02 -4.91 -9.06
N ARG A 81 6.20 -5.28 -10.03
CA ARG A 81 6.23 -6.58 -10.68
C ARG A 81 5.99 -6.43 -12.19
N GLY A 82 6.74 -7.17 -13.00
CA GLY A 82 6.61 -7.25 -14.46
C GLY A 82 7.58 -6.36 -15.24
N ASP A 83 7.15 -5.89 -16.41
CA ASP A 83 7.93 -5.05 -17.30
C ASP A 83 8.09 -3.63 -16.73
N VAL A 84 9.11 -3.46 -15.90
CA VAL A 84 9.39 -2.25 -15.13
C VAL A 84 10.87 -1.90 -15.20
N VAL A 85 11.17 -0.71 -15.72
CA VAL A 85 12.54 -0.20 -15.82
C VAL A 85 12.89 0.60 -14.55
N PRO A 86 14.03 0.35 -13.88
CA PRO A 86 14.41 1.06 -12.66
C PRO A 86 14.49 2.60 -12.80
N LYS A 87 14.88 3.09 -13.98
CA LYS A 87 14.90 4.53 -14.30
C LYS A 87 13.51 5.16 -14.17
N ASP A 88 12.48 4.47 -14.66
CA ASP A 88 11.10 4.97 -14.66
C ASP A 88 10.51 4.95 -13.24
N VAL A 89 10.91 3.97 -12.42
CA VAL A 89 10.57 3.94 -10.99
C VAL A 89 11.15 5.16 -10.27
N ASN A 90 12.44 5.46 -10.50
CA ASN A 90 13.08 6.64 -9.88
C ASN A 90 12.41 7.94 -10.32
N ALA A 91 12.07 8.07 -11.60
CA ALA A 91 11.34 9.23 -12.11
C ALA A 91 9.94 9.35 -11.49
N ALA A 92 9.18 8.26 -11.43
CA ALA A 92 7.85 8.24 -10.83
C ALA A 92 7.89 8.62 -9.34
N VAL A 93 8.83 8.06 -8.57
CA VAL A 93 9.01 8.41 -7.15
C VAL A 93 9.42 9.87 -6.96
N ALA A 94 10.28 10.41 -7.83
CA ALA A 94 10.63 11.83 -7.80
C ALA A 94 9.40 12.73 -8.02
N THR A 95 8.51 12.37 -8.94
CA THR A 95 7.22 13.06 -9.14
C THR A 95 6.30 12.94 -7.92
N ILE A 96 6.21 11.76 -7.30
CA ILE A 96 5.41 11.57 -6.08
C ILE A 96 5.87 12.51 -4.96
N LYS A 97 7.18 12.67 -4.77
CA LYS A 97 7.76 13.53 -3.72
C LYS A 97 7.42 15.02 -3.89
N THR A 98 7.09 15.48 -5.09
CA THR A 98 6.72 16.88 -5.33
C THR A 98 5.22 17.15 -5.19
N LYS A 99 4.39 16.09 -5.09
CA LYS A 99 2.94 16.23 -4.95
C LYS A 99 2.56 16.69 -3.54
N ARG A 100 1.91 17.86 -3.44
CA ARG A 100 1.43 18.43 -2.16
C ARG A 100 0.41 17.55 -1.42
N THR A 101 -0.29 16.68 -2.15
CA THR A 101 -1.29 15.75 -1.60
C THR A 101 -0.67 14.54 -0.91
N ILE A 102 0.63 14.31 -1.08
CA ILE A 102 1.37 13.18 -0.50
C ILE A 102 2.40 13.76 0.45
N GLN A 103 2.08 13.76 1.75
CA GLN A 103 2.88 14.41 2.76
C GLN A 103 3.60 13.37 3.61
N PHE A 104 4.92 13.49 3.70
CA PHE A 104 5.72 12.71 4.63
C PHE A 104 5.95 13.48 5.93
N VAL A 105 6.26 12.76 7.00
CA VAL A 105 6.74 13.33 8.25
C VAL A 105 8.11 14.00 8.06
N ASP A 106 8.35 15.10 8.75
CA ASP A 106 9.52 15.96 8.53
C ASP A 106 10.86 15.26 8.86
N TRP A 107 10.81 14.27 9.75
CA TRP A 107 11.97 13.46 10.16
C TRP A 107 12.25 12.26 9.24
N CYS A 108 11.44 12.01 8.20
CA CYS A 108 11.67 10.94 7.22
C CYS A 108 11.66 11.46 5.76
N PRO A 109 12.69 12.22 5.34
CA PRO A 109 12.76 12.79 3.98
C PRO A 109 12.99 11.74 2.88
N THR A 110 13.48 10.55 3.22
CA THR A 110 13.82 9.45 2.29
C THR A 110 12.92 8.22 2.47
N GLY A 111 11.67 8.40 2.92
CA GLY A 111 10.75 7.32 3.27
C GLY A 111 10.24 6.42 2.13
N PHE A 112 10.99 6.24 1.04
CA PHE A 112 10.65 5.35 -0.07
C PHE A 112 11.67 4.22 -0.19
N LYS A 113 11.20 2.98 -0.07
CA LYS A 113 11.92 1.78 -0.48
C LYS A 113 11.25 1.23 -1.73
N CYS A 114 12.01 0.89 -2.77
CA CYS A 114 11.45 0.24 -3.95
C CYS A 114 11.94 -1.21 -4.01
N GLY A 115 11.16 -2.08 -4.63
CA GLY A 115 11.55 -3.45 -4.98
C GLY A 115 11.02 -3.77 -6.37
N ILE A 116 11.77 -4.52 -7.18
CA ILE A 116 11.36 -4.86 -8.55
C ILE A 116 11.54 -6.36 -8.78
N ASN A 117 10.48 -7.02 -9.25
CA ASN A 117 10.50 -8.39 -9.74
C ASN A 117 10.10 -8.38 -11.23
N TYR A 118 10.96 -8.87 -12.11
CA TYR A 118 10.71 -8.80 -13.56
C TYR A 118 9.69 -9.81 -14.09
N GLN A 119 9.27 -10.79 -13.29
CA GLN A 119 8.21 -11.70 -13.72
C GLN A 119 6.87 -10.95 -13.74
N PRO A 120 6.07 -11.04 -14.82
CA PRO A 120 4.76 -10.38 -14.87
C PRO A 120 3.83 -10.89 -13.76
N PRO A 121 2.84 -10.09 -13.33
CA PRO A 121 1.74 -10.57 -12.48
C PRO A 121 0.99 -11.72 -13.16
N THR A 122 0.72 -12.78 -12.41
CA THR A 122 -0.08 -13.92 -12.89
C THR A 122 -1.53 -13.72 -12.48
N VAL A 123 -2.46 -14.03 -13.39
CA VAL A 123 -3.89 -14.05 -13.11
C VAL A 123 -4.39 -15.49 -13.07
N VAL A 124 -5.43 -15.74 -12.29
CA VAL A 124 -6.08 -17.05 -12.20
C VAL A 124 -6.97 -17.25 -13.44
N PRO A 125 -6.89 -18.40 -14.14
CA PRO A 125 -7.83 -18.71 -15.21
C PRO A 125 -9.29 -18.64 -14.72
N GLY A 126 -10.14 -17.89 -15.43
CA GLY A 126 -11.53 -17.65 -15.03
C GLY A 126 -11.71 -16.61 -13.92
N GLY A 127 -10.65 -15.90 -13.51
CA GLY A 127 -10.74 -14.79 -12.56
C GLY A 127 -11.10 -13.47 -13.23
N ASP A 128 -11.48 -12.50 -12.40
CA ASP A 128 -12.01 -11.19 -12.85
C ASP A 128 -10.93 -10.19 -13.28
N LEU A 129 -9.65 -10.46 -12.96
CA LEU A 129 -8.56 -9.53 -13.23
C LEU A 129 -7.96 -9.73 -14.62
N ALA A 130 -7.77 -8.62 -15.34
CA ALA A 130 -7.06 -8.60 -16.60
C ALA A 130 -5.58 -8.98 -16.44
N ARG A 131 -5.03 -9.64 -17.47
CA ARG A 131 -3.58 -9.80 -17.59
C ARG A 131 -2.94 -8.43 -17.82
N VAL A 132 -1.97 -8.09 -16.98
CA VAL A 132 -1.24 -6.82 -17.06
C VAL A 132 0.25 -7.08 -17.19
N GLN A 133 0.95 -6.21 -17.93
CA GLN A 133 2.40 -6.32 -18.11
C GLN A 133 3.17 -5.89 -16.86
N ARG A 134 2.58 -5.01 -16.04
CA ARG A 134 3.19 -4.44 -14.85
C ARG A 134 2.16 -4.13 -13.78
N ALA A 135 2.57 -4.21 -12.52
CA ALA A 135 1.79 -3.82 -11.36
C ALA A 135 2.71 -3.34 -10.23
N VAL A 136 2.14 -2.64 -9.26
CA VAL A 136 2.80 -2.19 -8.04
C VAL A 136 1.92 -2.50 -6.84
N ALA A 137 2.53 -3.09 -5.82
CA ALA A 137 1.94 -3.21 -4.49
C ALA A 137 2.65 -2.22 -3.57
N MET A 138 1.90 -1.31 -2.96
CA MET A 138 2.42 -0.39 -1.96
C MET A 138 2.11 -0.92 -0.57
N ILE A 139 3.09 -0.85 0.32
CA ILE A 139 2.91 -1.01 1.75
C ILE A 139 3.44 0.25 2.41
N SER A 140 2.59 0.97 3.12
CA SER A 140 2.89 2.29 3.67
C SER A 140 2.49 2.40 5.13
N ASN A 141 3.30 3.07 5.93
CA ASN A 141 2.96 3.44 7.29
C ASN A 141 2.50 4.88 7.27
N THR A 142 1.23 5.12 7.59
CA THR A 142 0.63 6.45 7.57
C THR A 142 -0.23 6.65 8.80
N SER A 143 -0.22 7.87 9.35
CA SER A 143 -1.08 8.21 10.48
C SER A 143 -2.58 8.17 10.13
N ALA A 144 -2.94 8.15 8.84
CA ALA A 144 -4.33 8.01 8.39
C ALA A 144 -4.99 6.69 8.85
N ILE A 145 -4.21 5.67 9.19
CA ILE A 145 -4.75 4.41 9.74
C ILE A 145 -5.50 4.62 11.06
N ALA A 146 -5.22 5.71 11.78
CA ALA A 146 -5.95 6.11 12.99
C ALA A 146 -7.46 6.26 12.76
N GLU A 147 -7.89 6.64 11.55
CA GLU A 147 -9.32 6.71 11.20
C GLU A 147 -10.02 5.34 11.31
N VAL A 148 -9.30 4.26 11.00
CA VAL A 148 -9.83 2.89 11.13
C VAL A 148 -10.07 2.56 12.60
N PHE A 149 -9.07 2.82 13.45
CA PHE A 149 -9.14 2.58 14.88
C PHE A 149 -10.21 3.42 15.55
N SER A 150 -10.30 4.71 15.22
CA SER A 150 -11.33 5.62 15.76
C SER A 150 -12.75 5.09 15.52
N ARG A 151 -13.03 4.49 14.35
CA ARG A 151 -14.34 3.88 14.08
C ARG A 151 -14.59 2.59 14.85
N ILE A 152 -13.54 1.83 15.15
CA ILE A 152 -13.63 0.61 15.98
C ILE A 152 -13.90 1.03 17.44
N ASP A 153 -13.12 1.96 17.96
CA ASP A 153 -13.24 2.50 19.32
C ASP A 153 -14.64 3.07 19.56
N HIS A 154 -15.16 3.86 18.62
CA HIS A 154 -16.52 4.40 18.71
C HIS A 154 -17.59 3.31 18.82
N LYS A 155 -17.50 2.24 18.01
CA LYS A 155 -18.44 1.11 18.09
C LYS A 155 -18.31 0.36 19.40
N PHE A 156 -17.08 0.18 19.87
CA PHE A 156 -16.80 -0.46 21.15
C PHE A 156 -17.44 0.33 22.29
N ASP A 157 -17.22 1.64 22.35
CA ASP A 157 -17.75 2.51 23.40
C ASP A 157 -19.28 2.45 23.47
N LEU A 158 -19.96 2.45 22.31
CA LEU A 158 -21.42 2.31 22.24
C LEU A 158 -21.93 1.01 22.89
N MET A 159 -21.26 -0.13 22.61
CA MET A 159 -21.64 -1.42 23.18
C MET A 159 -21.29 -1.51 24.67
N TYR A 160 -20.09 -1.06 25.03
CA TYR A 160 -19.55 -1.16 26.38
C TYR A 160 -20.28 -0.25 27.37
N ALA A 161 -20.73 0.93 26.93
CA ALA A 161 -21.56 1.82 27.73
C ALA A 161 -22.87 1.17 28.22
N LYS A 162 -23.37 0.16 27.50
CA LYS A 162 -24.54 -0.63 27.90
C LYS A 162 -24.20 -1.98 28.53
N ARG A 163 -22.91 -2.27 28.73
CA ARG A 163 -22.40 -3.60 29.09
C ARG A 163 -22.93 -4.71 28.17
N ALA A 164 -23.27 -4.37 26.93
CA ALA A 164 -23.79 -5.33 25.96
C ALA A 164 -22.74 -6.41 25.71
N PHE A 165 -23.18 -7.68 25.72
CA PHE A 165 -22.34 -8.87 25.52
C PHE A 165 -21.20 -9.10 26.54
N VAL A 166 -20.99 -8.23 27.53
CA VAL A 166 -19.88 -8.36 28.50
C VAL A 166 -19.98 -9.65 29.32
N HIS A 167 -21.18 -10.12 29.64
CA HIS A 167 -21.40 -11.34 30.43
C HIS A 167 -20.81 -12.61 29.78
N TRP A 168 -20.63 -12.64 28.46
CA TRP A 168 -19.97 -13.76 27.77
C TRP A 168 -18.45 -13.82 28.02
N PHE A 169 -17.83 -12.73 28.50
CA PHE A 169 -16.39 -12.61 28.68
C PHE A 169 -15.93 -12.62 30.15
N VAL A 170 -16.88 -12.43 31.09
CA VAL A 170 -16.60 -12.32 32.54
C VAL A 170 -17.11 -13.55 33.31
N GLY A 171 -17.72 -14.51 32.61
CA GLY A 171 -18.18 -15.79 33.15
C GLY A 171 -17.04 -16.75 33.44
#